data_AF-A0A2N6G4R7-F1
#
_entry.id   AF-A0A2N6G4R7-F1
#
_cell.length_a   1.000
_cell.length_b   1.000
_cell.length_c   1.000
_cell.angle_alpha   90.00
_cell.angle_beta   90.00
_cell.angle_gamma   90.00
#
_symmetry.space_group_name_H-M   'P 1'
#
loop_
_entity.id
_entity.type
_entity.pdbx_description
1 polymer ?
#
loop_
_entity_poly.entity_id
_entity_poly.type
_entity_poly.pdbx_seq_one_letter_code
_entity_poly.pdbx_strand_id
1 'polypeptide(L)' 'MYNPISCEFFDQLDVAIKRKIPSTIIYFNEEEILTVKGLVHTLIVIKGKEYLLLDNKQQIRLDLVISFNGKKYIEI' A
#
# COMPACT_ATOMS: atom_id res chain seq x y z
N MET A 1 6.20 8.20 -18.13
CA MET A 1 4.82 7.68 -18.25
C MET A 1 4.30 7.47 -16.85
N TYR A 2 3.16 8.08 -16.49
CA TYR A 2 2.52 7.80 -15.21
C TYR A 2 2.00 6.37 -15.31
N ASN A 3 2.64 5.42 -14.62
CA ASN A 3 2.12 4.07 -14.55
C ASN A 3 0.92 4.15 -13.59
N PRO A 4 -0.33 4.11 -14.08
CA PRO A 4 -1.45 4.01 -13.17
C PRO A 4 -1.20 2.75 -12.36
N ILE A 5 -1.28 2.88 -11.04
CA ILE A 5 -1.41 1.73 -10.16
C ILE A 5 -2.43 0.79 -10.79
N SER A 6 -2.01 -0.43 -11.12
CA SER A 6 -2.86 -1.38 -11.83
C SER A 6 -4.22 -1.44 -11.14
N CYS A 7 -5.33 -1.31 -11.88
CA CYS A 7 -6.67 -1.40 -11.29
C CYS A 7 -6.80 -2.62 -10.37
N GLU A 8 -6.15 -3.73 -10.73
CA GLU A 8 -6.07 -4.93 -9.89
C GLU A 8 -5.49 -4.70 -8.48
N PHE A 9 -4.49 -3.83 -8.33
CA PHE A 9 -3.97 -3.47 -7.01
C PHE A 9 -5.03 -2.74 -6.22
N PHE A 10 -5.64 -1.72 -6.82
CA PHE A 10 -6.63 -0.90 -6.14
C PHE A 10 -7.85 -1.73 -5.73
N ASP A 11 -8.34 -2.61 -6.61
CA ASP A 11 -9.42 -3.53 -6.31
C ASP A 11 -9.08 -4.48 -5.15
N GLN A 12 -7.87 -5.04 -5.15
CA GLN A 12 -7.42 -5.90 -4.04
C GLN A 12 -7.31 -5.14 -2.73
N LEU A 13 -6.88 -3.89 -2.79
CA LEU A 13 -6.75 -3.02 -1.63
C LEU A 13 -8.12 -2.63 -1.08
N ASP A 14 -9.05 -2.27 -1.94
CA ASP A 14 -10.43 -1.96 -1.57
C ASP A 14 -11.12 -3.18 -0.95
N VAL A 15 -10.90 -4.38 -1.51
CA VAL A 15 -11.36 -5.64 -0.93
C VAL A 15 -10.70 -5.89 0.43
N ALA A 16 -9.40 -5.67 0.57
CA ALA A 16 -8.69 -5.84 1.83
C ALA A 16 -9.19 -4.87 2.92
N ILE A 17 -9.48 -3.63 2.55
CA ILE A 17 -10.05 -2.61 3.44
C ILE A 17 -11.47 -3.02 3.87
N LYS A 18 -12.36 -3.31 2.91
CA LYS A 18 -13.76 -3.67 3.18
C LYS A 18 -13.89 -4.94 4.00
N ARG A 19 -13.08 -5.95 3.70
CA ARG A 19 -13.08 -7.24 4.39
C ARG A 19 -12.21 -7.25 5.65
N LYS A 20 -11.49 -6.16 5.93
CA LYS A 20 -10.51 -6.06 7.03
C LYS A 20 -9.55 -7.26 7.01
N ILE A 21 -8.95 -7.50 5.84
CA ILE A 21 -8.01 -8.61 5.66
C ILE A 21 -6.64 -8.16 6.18
N PRO A 22 -6.03 -8.91 7.13
CA PRO A 22 -4.68 -8.63 7.58
C PRO A 22 -3.73 -8.74 6.39
N SER A 23 -3.11 -7.63 6.04
CA SER A 23 -2.30 -7.49 4.84
C SER A 23 -0.85 -7.27 5.20
N THR A 24 0.05 -7.86 4.42
CA THR A 24 1.49 -7.62 4.55
C THR A 24 1.91 -6.61 3.49
N ILE A 25 2.41 -5.46 3.90
CA ILE A 25 2.89 -4.41 2.99
C ILE A 25 4.40 -4.31 3.12
N ILE A 26 5.08 -4.40 1.99
CA ILE A 26 6.51 -4.21 1.86
C ILE A 26 6.72 -2.90 1.13
N TYR A 27 7.44 -1.97 1.75
CA TYR A 27 7.65 -0.62 1.22
C TYR A 27 9.10 -0.19 1.42
N PHE A 28 9.57 0.71 0.56
CA PHE A 28 10.90 1.30 0.67
C PHE A 28 10.84 2.55 1.55
N ASN A 29 11.65 2.59 2.60
CA ASN A 29 11.78 3.74 3.49
C ASN A 29 13.18 4.34 3.36
N GLU A 30 13.43 5.06 2.26
CA GLU A 30 14.63 5.85 1.87
C GLU A 30 16.01 5.16 1.99
N GLU A 31 16.29 4.42 3.05
CA GLU A 31 17.48 3.60 3.32
C GLU A 31 17.24 2.10 3.12
N GLU A 32 16.07 1.57 3.48
CA GLU A 32 15.83 0.11 3.46
C GLU A 32 14.39 -0.32 3.13
N ILE A 33 14.23 -1.59 2.78
CA ILE A 33 12.93 -2.22 2.53
C ILE A 33 12.34 -2.67 3.86
N LEU A 34 11.27 -2.01 4.29
CA LEU A 34 10.53 -2.36 5.49
C LEU A 34 9.32 -3.21 5.15
N THR A 35 9.02 -4.16 6.04
CA THR A 35 7.80 -4.98 5.97
C THR A 35 6.93 -4.68 7.17
N VAL A 36 5.70 -4.26 6.91
CA VAL A 36 4.67 -4.08 7.94
C VAL A 36 3.54 -5.08 7.72
N LYS A 37 2.99 -5.59 8.81
CA LYS A 37 1.78 -6.41 8.79
C LYS A 37 0.71 -5.67 9.56
N GLY A 38 -0.43 -5.45 8.92
CA GLY A 38 -1.52 -4.72 9.54
C GLY A 38 -2.79 -4.74 8.72
N LEU A 39 -3.84 -4.21 9.33
CA LEU A 39 -5.10 -3.98 8.65
C LEU A 39 -5.05 -2.63 7.97
N VAL A 40 -5.31 -2.61 6.66
CA VAL A 40 -5.50 -1.35 5.95
C VAL A 40 -6.84 -0.78 6.37
N HIS A 41 -6.81 0.39 6.98
CA HIS A 41 -7.98 1.10 7.45
C HIS A 41 -8.65 1.85 6.29
N THR A 42 -7.89 2.66 5.56
CA THR A 42 -8.37 3.35 4.35
C THR A 42 -7.20 3.83 3.50
N LEU A 43 -7.49 4.41 2.34
CA LEU A 43 -6.53 5.04 1.44
C LEU A 43 -6.82 6.53 1.39
N ILE A 44 -5.82 7.36 1.68
CA ILE A 44 -5.94 8.82 1.77
C ILE A 44 -5.04 9.48 0.73
N VAL A 45 -5.50 10.60 0.17
CA VAL A 45 -4.71 11.39 -0.78
C VAL A 45 -4.27 12.68 -0.08
N ILE A 46 -2.97 12.86 0.07
CA ILE A 46 -2.38 14.05 0.69
C ILE A 46 -1.49 14.72 -0.36
N LYS A 47 -1.82 15.97 -0.72
CA LYS A 47 -1.07 16.77 -1.70
C LYS A 47 -0.88 16.07 -3.06
N GLY A 48 -1.90 15.34 -3.53
CA GLY A 48 -1.86 14.60 -4.79
C GLY A 48 -1.03 13.32 -4.75
N LYS A 49 -0.58 12.88 -3.57
CA LYS A 49 0.07 11.59 -3.35
C LYS A 49 -0.84 10.67 -2.55
N GLU A 50 -0.86 9.40 -2.92
CA GLU A 50 -1.68 8.39 -2.27
C GLU A 50 -0.94 7.72 -1.12
N TYR A 51 -1.65 7.53 0.00
CA TYR A 51 -1.13 6.94 1.22
C TYR A 51 -2.10 5.87 1.73
N LEU A 52 -1.56 4.72 2.11
CA LEU A 52 -2.24 3.71 2.90
C LEU A 52 -2.27 4.13 4.35
N LEU A 53 -3.47 4.28 4.91
CA LEU A 53 -3.68 4.41 6.34
C LEU A 53 -3.93 3.03 6.92
N LEU A 54 -3.04 2.59 7.79
CA LEU A 54 -3.19 1.37 8.58
C LEU A 54 -3.97 1.66 9.87
N ASP A 55 -4.55 0.61 10.46
CA ASP A 55 -5.31 0.72 11.71
C ASP A 55 -4.44 1.17 12.90
N ASN A 56 -3.14 0.91 12.84
CA ASN A 56 -2.14 1.41 13.79
C ASN A 56 -1.79 2.91 13.59
N LYS A 57 -2.58 3.66 12.80
CA LYS A 57 -2.36 5.06 12.39
C LYS A 57 -1.11 5.30 11.55
N GLN A 58 -0.42 4.25 11.12
CA GLN A 58 0.74 4.37 10.24
C GLN A 58 0.28 4.73 8.82
N GLN A 59 1.00 5.66 8.21
CA GLN A 59 0.75 6.13 6.85
C GLN A 59 1.90 5.72 5.95
N ILE A 60 1.60 5.02 4.86
CA ILE A 60 2.60 4.49 3.94
C ILE A 60 2.28 5.02 2.55
N ARG A 61 3.24 5.71 1.90
CA ARG A 61 3.07 6.17 0.52
C ARG A 61 2.91 4.97 -0.40
N LEU A 62 1.83 4.94 -1.18
CA LEU A 62 1.61 3.92 -2.22
C LEU A 62 2.78 3.85 -3.20
N ASP A 63 3.30 5.02 -3.57
CA ASP A 63 4.43 5.20 -4.47
C ASP A 63 5.72 4.49 -4.01
N LEU A 64 5.82 4.15 -2.71
CA LEU A 64 6.96 3.42 -2.14
C LEU A 64 6.62 1.95 -1.85
N VAL A 65 5.39 1.50 -2.11
CA VAL A 65 4.96 0.12 -1.84
C VAL A 65 5.50 -0.81 -2.92
N ILE A 66 6.47 -1.64 -2.55
CA ILE A 66 7.08 -2.63 -3.43
C ILE A 66 6.15 -3.84 -3.61
N SER A 67 5.57 -4.32 -2.51
CA SER A 67 4.70 -5.50 -2.51
C SER A 67 3.56 -5.36 -1.52
N PHE A 68 2.39 -5.88 -1.91
CA PHE A 68 1.23 -6.01 -1.05
C PHE A 68 0.73 -7.46 -1.08
N ASN A 69 0.61 -8.05 0.10
CA ASN A 69 0.13 -9.40 0.32
C ASN A 69 0.85 -10.48 -0.54
N GLY A 70 2.15 -10.32 -0.77
CA GLY A 70 2.97 -11.23 -1.57
C GLY A 70 2.96 -10.98 -3.09
N LYS A 71 2.12 -10.05 -3.58
CA LYS A 71 2.18 -9.58 -4.97
C LYS A 71 3.12 -8.38 -5.06
N LYS A 72 4.04 -8.37 -6.04
CA LYS A 72 4.91 -7.22 -6.32
C LYS A 72 4.24 -6.27 -7.30
N TYR A 73 4.37 -4.97 -7.05
CA TYR A 73 3.73 -3.91 -7.85
C TYR A 73 4.74 -2.91 -8.40
N ILE A 74 5.90 -2.79 -7.77
CA ILE A 74 7.04 -2.04 -8.30
C ILE A 74 8.11 -3.06 -8.71
N GLU A 75 8.49 -3.03 -9.99
CA GLU A 75 9.78 -3.57 -10.44
C GLU A 75 10.84 -2.51 -10.10
N ILE A 76 11.71 -2.85 -9.14
CA ILE A 76 12.94 -2.11 -8.80
C ILE A 76 14.08 -2.53 -9.73
#